data_AF-A0A960PNB7-F1
#
_entry.id   AF-A0A960PNB7-F1
#
_cell.length_a   1.000
_cell.length_b   1.000
_cell.length_c   1.000
_cell.angle_alpha   90.00
_cell.angle_beta   90.00
_cell.angle_gamma   90.00
#
_symmetry.space_group_name_H-M   'P 1'
#
loop_
_entity.id
_entity.type
_entity.pdbx_description
1 polymer ?
#
loop_
_entity_poly.entity_id
_entity_poly.type
_entity_poly.pdbx_seq_one_letter_code
_entity_poly.pdbx_strand_id
1 'polypeptide(L)'
;MSWKTIAASALAFAMAGAVFAQRNPFTDVPRTHWAYSAIQRAVDAGVLEGYDGKFHGEKLINRYQMAVIIKRILDNFGKAGGPSAAGMSSGDVKNLEAMMIEFADELALLNVKVSTL
;
A
#
# COMPACT_ATOMS: atom_id res chain seq x y z
N MET A 1 4.83 43.06 -41.48
CA MET A 1 3.38 42.76 -41.54
C MET A 1 3.23 41.66 -42.59
N SER A 2 2.82 40.42 -42.35
CA SER A 2 1.95 39.84 -41.32
C SER A 2 2.38 38.39 -41.06
N TRP A 3 2.70 38.06 -39.82
CA TRP A 3 3.16 36.74 -39.35
C TRP A 3 2.01 35.71 -39.19
N LYS A 4 0.82 36.01 -39.73
CA LYS A 4 -0.42 35.32 -39.37
C LYS A 4 -0.87 34.21 -40.34
N THR A 5 -0.04 33.76 -41.28
CA THR A 5 -0.47 32.79 -42.32
C THR A 5 0.25 31.45 -42.37
N ILE A 6 1.17 31.13 -41.44
CA ILE A 6 1.55 29.72 -41.23
C ILE A 6 0.55 29.10 -40.25
N ALA A 7 -0.72 29.13 -40.66
CA ALA A 7 -1.84 28.46 -40.05
C ALA A 7 -2.34 27.41 -41.06
N ALA A 8 -1.47 26.48 -41.44
CA ALA A 8 -1.87 25.29 -42.17
C ALA A 8 -0.76 24.23 -42.02
N SER A 9 -1.12 23.09 -41.43
CA SER A 9 -0.40 21.81 -41.57
C SER A 9 0.78 21.54 -40.62
N ALA A 10 0.51 21.45 -39.31
CA ALA A 10 1.11 20.43 -38.44
C ALA A 10 0.27 20.22 -37.17
N LEU A 11 -1.06 20.16 -37.31
CA LEU A 11 -1.94 19.62 -36.26
C LEU A 11 -2.23 18.15 -36.59
N ALA A 12 -1.18 17.35 -36.69
CA ALA A 12 -1.29 15.90 -36.82
C ALA A 12 -0.29 15.29 -35.84
N PHE A 13 -0.80 14.46 -34.94
CA PHE A 13 -0.08 13.68 -33.93
C PHE A 13 0.18 14.31 -32.55
N ALA A 14 -0.74 15.16 -32.05
CA ALA A 14 -0.91 15.26 -30.60
C ALA A 14 -1.80 14.10 -30.12
N MET A 15 -1.36 13.39 -29.08
CA MET A 15 -2.10 12.42 -28.27
C MET A 15 -2.17 10.96 -28.77
N ALA A 16 -1.03 10.32 -28.97
CA ALA A 16 -0.91 8.94 -28.52
C ALA A 16 -0.73 8.97 -26.98
N GLY A 17 -1.82 9.24 -26.25
CA GLY A 17 -1.82 9.05 -24.82
C GLY A 17 -1.55 7.57 -24.57
N ALA A 18 -0.40 7.25 -24.00
CA ALA A 18 -0.14 5.91 -23.51
C ALA A 18 -1.22 5.63 -22.45
N VAL A 19 -2.27 4.91 -22.84
CA VAL A 19 -3.17 4.28 -21.90
C VAL A 19 -2.34 3.19 -21.26
N PHE A 20 -1.59 3.55 -20.21
CA PHE A 20 -1.04 2.56 -19.31
C PHE A 20 -2.26 1.89 -18.67
N ALA A 21 -2.70 0.79 -19.27
CA ALA A 21 -3.57 -0.13 -18.58
C ALA A 21 -2.81 -0.53 -17.31
N GLN A 22 -3.20 0.03 -16.16
CA GLN A 22 -2.61 -0.34 -14.87
C GLN A 22 -2.78 -1.85 -14.75
N ARG A 23 -1.67 -2.57 -14.95
CA ARG A 23 -1.64 -4.02 -14.98
C ARG A 23 -2.13 -4.48 -13.62
N ASN A 24 -3.18 -5.29 -13.60
CA ASN A 24 -3.65 -5.89 -12.35
C ASN A 24 -2.52 -6.78 -11.83
N PRO A 25 -1.91 -6.46 -10.68
CA PRO A 25 -0.77 -7.22 -10.18
C PRO A 25 -1.18 -8.61 -9.67
N PHE A 26 -2.48 -8.84 -9.42
CA PHE A 26 -2.98 -10.03 -8.74
C PHE A 26 -4.02 -10.79 -9.57
N THR A 27 -3.76 -12.08 -9.77
CA THR A 27 -4.64 -12.98 -10.53
C THR A 27 -5.89 -13.39 -9.76
N ASP A 28 -5.85 -13.34 -8.43
CA ASP A 28 -6.93 -13.67 -7.49
C ASP A 28 -7.76 -12.44 -7.06
N VAL A 29 -7.48 -11.26 -7.59
CA VAL A 29 -8.26 -10.03 -7.34
C VAL A 29 -8.79 -9.48 -8.66
N PRO A 30 -9.94 -9.97 -9.16
CA PRO A 30 -10.56 -9.43 -10.37
C PRO A 30 -10.93 -7.94 -10.22
N ARG A 31 -11.01 -7.19 -11.33
CA ARG A 31 -11.40 -5.76 -11.31
C ARG A 31 -12.80 -5.50 -10.72
N THR A 32 -13.66 -6.51 -10.72
CA THR A 32 -15.01 -6.48 -10.13
C THR A 32 -15.02 -6.78 -8.63
N HIS A 33 -13.88 -7.18 -8.05
CA HIS A 33 -13.78 -7.48 -6.63
C HIS A 33 -14.00 -6.21 -5.80
N TRP A 34 -14.81 -6.30 -4.74
CA TRP A 34 -15.19 -5.15 -3.91
C TRP A 34 -13.96 -4.40 -3.33
N ALA A 35 -12.90 -5.13 -3.01
CA ALA A 35 -11.67 -4.58 -2.47
C ALA A 35 -10.65 -4.13 -3.53
N TYR A 36 -10.91 -4.32 -4.83
CA TYR A 36 -9.93 -4.10 -5.89
C TYR A 36 -9.26 -2.72 -5.79
N SER A 37 -10.06 -1.66 -5.67
CA SER A 37 -9.56 -0.28 -5.60
C SER A 37 -8.80 0.03 -4.31
N ALA A 38 -9.16 -0.61 -3.20
CA ALA A 38 -8.46 -0.47 -1.93
C ALA A 38 -7.11 -1.19 -1.96
N ILE A 39 -7.09 -2.43 -2.45
CA ILE A 39 -5.88 -3.24 -2.62
C ILE A 39 -4.91 -2.53 -3.56
N GLN A 40 -5.37 -2.03 -4.70
CA GLN A 40 -4.51 -1.32 -5.64
C GLN A 40 -3.85 -0.09 -5.00
N ARG A 41 -4.62 0.74 -4.29
CA ARG A 41 -4.05 1.90 -3.58
C ARG A 41 -3.03 1.50 -2.52
N ALA A 42 -3.28 0.43 -1.78
CA ALA A 42 -2.36 -0.06 -0.77
C ALA A 42 -1.07 -0.64 -1.37
N VAL A 43 -1.14 -1.28 -2.54
CA VAL A 43 0.03 -1.75 -3.28
C VAL A 43 0.82 -0.59 -3.88
N ASP A 44 0.13 0.38 -4.50
CA ASP A 44 0.75 1.56 -5.09
C ASP A 44 1.46 2.40 -4.01
N ALA A 45 0.91 2.42 -2.79
CA ALA A 45 1.56 3.02 -1.63
C ALA A 45 2.70 2.15 -1.04
N GLY A 46 2.86 0.90 -1.45
CA GLY A 46 3.85 -0.03 -0.88
C GLY A 46 3.48 -0.52 0.53
N VAL A 47 2.22 -0.41 0.94
CA VAL A 47 1.71 -0.95 2.21
C VAL A 47 1.54 -2.46 2.11
N LEU A 48 0.91 -2.92 1.03
CA LEU A 48 0.62 -4.32 0.79
C LEU A 48 1.47 -4.86 -0.36
N GLU A 49 1.81 -6.14 -0.25
CA GLU A 49 2.58 -6.87 -1.23
C GLU A 49 2.03 -8.28 -1.31
N GLY A 50 1.72 -8.72 -2.53
CA GLY A 50 1.36 -10.11 -2.80
C GLY A 50 2.61 -10.94 -3.15
N TYR A 51 2.42 -12.25 -3.30
CA TYR A 51 3.47 -13.16 -3.73
C TYR A 51 2.92 -14.15 -4.75
N ASP A 52 3.76 -14.58 -5.67
CA ASP A 52 3.41 -15.48 -6.79
C ASP A 52 2.27 -14.94 -7.68
N GLY A 53 2.22 -13.62 -7.86
CA GLY A 53 1.19 -12.96 -8.68
C GLY A 53 -0.22 -13.02 -8.08
N LYS A 54 -0.32 -13.19 -6.76
CA LYS A 54 -1.57 -13.26 -6.00
C LYS A 54 -1.52 -12.38 -4.76
N PHE A 55 -2.68 -11.86 -4.35
CA PHE A 55 -2.86 -11.09 -3.13
C PHE A 55 -3.01 -11.99 -1.89
N HIS A 56 -3.65 -13.15 -2.04
CA HIS A 56 -3.99 -14.09 -0.97
C HIS A 56 -4.89 -13.49 0.12
N GLY A 57 -5.96 -12.81 -0.28
CA GLY A 57 -6.86 -12.08 0.64
C GLY A 57 -7.51 -12.93 1.73
N GLU A 58 -7.69 -14.23 1.50
CA GLU A 58 -8.27 -15.18 2.48
C GLU A 58 -7.22 -15.84 3.39
N LYS A 59 -5.93 -15.60 3.14
CA LYS A 59 -4.87 -16.19 3.95
C LYS A 59 -4.74 -15.44 5.26
N LEU A 60 -4.84 -16.17 6.37
CA LEU A 60 -4.55 -15.63 7.69
C LEU A 60 -3.11 -15.12 7.74
N ILE A 61 -2.95 -13.90 8.25
CA ILE A 61 -1.65 -13.33 8.58
C ILE A 61 -1.39 -13.49 10.07
N ASN A 62 -0.13 -13.68 10.45
CA ASN A 62 0.26 -13.63 11.85
C ASN A 62 0.49 -12.19 12.32
N ARG A 63 0.63 -12.02 13.64
CA ARG A 63 0.81 -10.69 14.23
C ARG A 63 2.07 -9.95 13.76
N TYR A 64 3.14 -10.67 13.38
CA TYR A 64 4.33 -10.04 12.82
C TYR A 64 4.07 -9.45 11.43
N GLN A 65 3.35 -10.17 10.59
CA GLN A 65 2.95 -9.68 9.27
C GLN A 65 2.03 -8.46 9.41
N MET A 66 1.11 -8.47 10.37
CA MET A 66 0.28 -7.31 10.69
C MET A 66 1.13 -6.12 11.17
N ALA A 67 2.11 -6.34 12.04
CA ALA A 67 3.03 -5.29 12.50
C ALA A 67 3.82 -4.64 11.35
N VAL A 68 4.31 -5.44 10.39
CA VAL A 68 4.98 -4.93 9.18
C VAL A 68 4.04 -4.06 8.34
N ILE A 69 2.78 -4.47 8.18
CA ILE A 69 1.77 -3.69 7.46
C ILE A 69 1.53 -2.35 8.18
N ILE A 70 1.33 -2.37 9.50
CA ILE A 70 1.13 -1.15 10.31
C ILE A 70 2.34 -0.22 10.19
N LYS A 71 3.56 -0.75 10.28
CA LYS A 71 4.80 0.02 10.09
C LYS A 71 4.84 0.72 8.73
N ARG A 72 4.55 -0.02 7.64
CA ARG A 72 4.52 0.54 6.28
C ARG A 72 3.46 1.63 6.13
N ILE A 73 2.30 1.48 6.79
CA ILE A 73 1.25 2.51 6.85
C ILE A 73 1.79 3.78 7.52
N LEU A 74 2.41 3.64 8.70
CA LEU A 74 2.97 4.77 9.45
C LEU A 74 4.07 5.50 8.66
N ASP A 75 4.98 4.76 8.01
CA ASP A 75 6.03 5.32 7.16
C ASP A 75 5.46 6.14 6.00
N ASN A 76 4.37 5.67 5.40
CA ASN A 76 3.69 6.39 4.32
C ASN A 76 2.99 7.65 4.80
N PHE A 77 2.44 7.67 6.01
CA PHE A 77 1.97 8.91 6.62
C PHE A 77 3.13 9.87 6.88
N GLY A 78 4.28 9.38 7.31
CA GLY A 78 5.52 10.16 7.41
C GLY A 78 5.84 10.91 6.10
N LYS A 79 5.76 10.21 4.96
CA LYS A 79 5.98 10.80 3.63
C LYS A 79 4.89 11.80 3.21
N ALA A 80 3.66 11.64 3.71
CA ALA A 80 2.51 12.47 3.37
C ALA A 80 2.34 13.73 4.25
N GLY A 81 3.34 14.08 5.08
CA GLY A 81 3.27 15.23 6.00
C GLY A 81 3.19 14.85 7.49
N GLY A 82 3.44 13.57 7.80
CA GLY A 82 3.48 13.05 9.16
C GLY A 82 2.12 12.53 9.66
N PRO A 83 2.10 11.77 10.77
CA PRO A 83 0.87 11.25 11.39
C PRO A 83 -0.18 12.33 11.72
N SER A 84 0.29 13.55 12.00
CA SER A 84 -0.55 14.72 12.26
C SER A 84 -1.44 15.11 11.06
N ALA A 85 -0.99 14.85 9.83
CA ALA A 85 -1.79 15.11 8.62
C ALA A 85 -2.96 14.12 8.47
N ALA A 86 -2.89 12.95 9.11
CA ALA A 86 -3.93 11.93 9.13
C ALA A 86 -4.87 12.05 10.34
N GLY A 87 -4.72 13.11 11.17
CA GLY A 87 -5.47 13.27 12.41
C GLY A 87 -5.01 12.32 13.53
N MET A 88 -3.88 11.64 13.37
CA MET A 88 -3.30 10.74 14.37
C MET A 88 -2.28 11.51 15.21
N SER A 89 -2.41 11.47 16.54
CA SER A 89 -1.44 12.16 17.40
C SER A 89 -0.13 11.39 17.45
N SER A 90 0.98 12.08 17.71
CA SER A 90 2.28 11.42 17.93
C SER A 90 2.25 10.47 19.13
N GLY A 91 1.30 10.62 20.06
CA GLY A 91 1.07 9.69 21.16
C GLY A 91 0.46 8.36 20.68
N ASP A 92 -0.51 8.42 19.78
CA ASP A 92 -1.15 7.23 19.21
C ASP A 92 -0.15 6.38 18.42
N VAL A 93 0.71 7.03 17.64
CA VAL A 93 1.78 6.34 16.90
C VAL A 93 2.76 5.66 17.83
N LYS A 94 3.18 6.34 18.92
CA LYS A 94 4.07 5.73 19.92
C LYS A 94 3.41 4.55 20.62
N ASN A 95 2.12 4.62 20.91
CA ASN A 95 1.38 3.51 21.51
C ASN A 95 1.33 2.31 20.55
N LEU A 96 1.09 2.54 19.25
CA LEU A 96 1.13 1.49 18.23
C LEU A 96 2.52 0.86 18.11
N GLU A 97 3.58 1.67 18.12
CA GLU A 97 4.96 1.19 18.11
C GLU A 97 5.28 0.35 19.36
N ALA A 98 4.85 0.80 20.54
CA ALA A 98 5.03 0.08 21.80
C ALA A 98 4.30 -1.27 21.78
N MET A 99 3.05 -1.31 21.33
CA MET A 99 2.29 -2.55 21.17
C MET A 99 3.01 -3.53 20.23
N MET A 100 3.52 -3.05 19.10
CA MET A 100 4.28 -3.89 18.16
C MET A 100 5.55 -4.49 18.79
N ILE A 101 6.23 -3.74 19.67
CA ILE A 101 7.43 -4.19 20.39
C ILE A 101 7.04 -5.22 21.46
N GLU A 102 6.04 -4.94 22.28
CA GLU A 102 5.59 -5.85 23.36
C GLU A 102 5.10 -7.19 22.81
N PHE A 103 4.42 -7.21 21.66
CA PHE A 103 4.00 -8.46 21.00
C PHE A 103 5.16 -9.34 20.51
N ALA A 104 6.33 -8.76 20.25
CA ALA A 104 7.52 -9.53 19.89
C ALA A 104 7.99 -10.38 21.09
N ASP A 105 8.00 -9.79 22.27
CA ASP A 105 8.42 -10.44 23.51
C ASP A 105 7.43 -11.52 23.97
N GLU A 106 6.12 -11.31 23.75
CA GLU A 106 5.10 -12.32 24.04
C GLU A 106 5.27 -13.63 23.25
N LEU A 107 5.94 -13.61 22.10
CA LEU A 107 6.06 -14.80 21.25
C LEU A 107 7.25 -15.66 21.70
N ALA A 108 8.29 -15.02 22.21
CA ALA A 108 9.38 -15.69 22.91
C ALA A 108 8.85 -16.46 24.13
N LEU A 109 7.85 -15.90 24.83
CA LEU A 109 7.18 -16.55 25.96
C LEU A 109 6.24 -17.69 25.54
N LEU A 110 5.56 -17.57 24.40
CA LEU A 110 4.68 -18.64 23.88
C LEU A 110 5.46 -19.86 23.38
N ASN A 111 6.66 -19.68 22.82
CA ASN A 111 7.52 -20.80 22.44
C ASN A 111 7.96 -21.66 23.65
N VAL A 112 7.91 -21.11 24.86
CA VAL A 112 8.17 -21.83 26.12
C VAL A 112 6.92 -22.54 26.65
N LYS A 113 5.73 -21.91 26.56
CA LYS A 113 4.48 -22.47 27.11
C LYS A 113 3.82 -23.56 26.25
N VAL A 114 4.14 -23.66 24.96
CA VAL A 114 3.61 -24.73 24.07
C VAL A 114 4.38 -26.05 24.26
N SER A 115 5.59 -26.03 24.82
CA SER A 115 6.40 -27.23 25.07
C SER A 115 6.07 -27.99 26.37
N THR A 116 5.12 -27.47 27.17
CA THR A 116 4.72 -28.04 28.47
C THR A 116 3.27 -28.54 28.49
N LEU A 117 2.74 -28.97 27.33
CA LEU A 117 1.46 -29.68 27.21
C LEU A 117 1.68 -31.06 26.57
#